data_AF-A0A1V5KBH2-F1
#
_entry.id   AF-A0A1V5KBH2-F1
#
_cell.length_a   1.000
_cell.length_b   1.000
_cell.length_c   1.000
_cell.angle_alpha   90.00
_cell.angle_beta   90.00
_cell.angle_gamma   90.00
#
_symmetry.space_group_name_H-M   'P 1'
#
loop_
_entity.id
_entity.type
_entity.pdbx_description
1 polymer ?
#
loop_
_entity_poly.entity_id
_entity_poly.type
_entity_poly.pdbx_seq_one_letter_code
_entity_poly.pdbx_strand_id
1 'polypeptide(L)'
;MPRKRRPDFRKLGLLDKYLVMPSDGSARDPGSKYFVLRYDGGGRDKKHIAACRLAIRVYAAVIRAHLPKLAEDLDKQVGTLSWRDLDKVLKATKALR
;
A
#
# COMPACT_ATOMS: atom_id res chain seq x y z
N MET A 1 18.23 -22.51 22.62
CA MET A 1 17.40 -21.33 22.98
C MET A 1 16.01 -21.46 22.36
N PRO A 2 14.91 -21.38 23.12
CA PRO A 2 13.56 -21.42 22.56
C PRO A 2 13.32 -20.14 21.73
N ARG A 3 12.96 -20.30 20.45
CA ARG A 3 12.59 -19.18 19.58
C ARG A 3 11.31 -18.55 20.13
N LYS A 4 11.38 -17.33 20.68
CA LYS A 4 10.18 -16.55 21.03
C LYS A 4 9.24 -16.54 19.82
N ARG A 5 7.98 -16.95 20.01
CA ARG A 5 6.95 -16.87 18.96
C ARG A 5 6.87 -15.42 18.48
N ARG A 6 7.11 -15.18 17.20
CA ARG A 6 6.92 -13.85 16.61
C ARG A 6 5.44 -13.47 16.76
N PRO A 7 5.12 -12.21 17.10
CA PRO A 7 3.73 -11.76 17.19
C PRO A 7 2.97 -12.00 15.89
N ASP A 8 1.68 -12.31 15.98
CA ASP A 8 0.82 -12.34 14.80
C ASP A 8 0.49 -10.91 14.36
N PHE A 9 1.34 -10.36 13.49
CA PHE A 9 1.24 -9.00 12.97
C PHE A 9 -0.08 -8.68 12.22
N ARG A 10 -0.90 -9.70 11.90
CA ARG A 10 -2.22 -9.49 11.31
C ARG A 10 -3.22 -8.91 12.30
N LYS A 11 -3.03 -9.19 13.60
CA LYS A 11 -3.91 -8.72 14.68
C LYS A 11 -3.47 -7.37 15.27
N LEU A 12 -2.32 -6.86 14.85
CA LEU A 12 -1.66 -5.69 15.44
C LEU A 12 -1.93 -4.36 14.69
N GLY A 13 -2.84 -4.35 13.70
CA GLY A 13 -3.25 -3.12 13.02
C GLY A 13 -2.08 -2.31 12.41
N LEU A 14 -2.01 -1.02 12.77
CA LEU A 14 -1.07 0.01 12.29
C LEU A 14 0.29 0.03 13.04
N LEU A 15 0.59 -0.94 13.90
CA LEU A 15 1.77 -0.88 14.77
C LEU A 15 3.07 -1.21 14.03
N ASP A 16 4.03 -0.27 14.03
CA ASP A 16 5.49 -0.38 13.82
C ASP A 16 6.00 -1.54 12.96
N LYS A 17 5.32 -1.83 11.85
CA LYS A 17 5.74 -2.90 10.92
C LYS A 17 6.99 -2.51 10.13
N TYR A 18 7.23 -1.20 10.01
CA TYR A 18 8.25 -0.63 9.14
C TYR A 18 8.94 0.54 9.84
N LEU A 19 10.26 0.57 9.71
CA LEU A 19 11.05 1.78 9.93
C LEU A 19 11.00 2.60 8.64
N VAL A 20 10.44 3.80 8.71
CA VAL A 20 10.34 4.74 7.57
C VAL A 20 11.33 5.87 7.82
N MET A 21 12.26 6.04 6.90
CA MET A 21 13.30 7.07 6.92
C MET A 21 13.33 7.80 5.58
N PRO A 22 13.50 9.14 5.58
CA PRO A 22 13.74 9.90 4.36
C PRO A 22 14.95 9.37 3.59
N SER A 23 14.87 9.37 2.27
CA SER A 23 15.94 8.84 1.40
C SER A 23 17.22 9.68 1.44
N ASP A 24 17.12 10.95 1.82
CA ASP A 24 18.24 11.87 2.00
C ASP A 24 18.88 11.76 3.40
N GLY A 25 18.36 10.89 4.28
CA GLY A 25 18.84 10.70 5.65
C GLY A 25 18.44 11.83 6.61
N SER A 26 17.63 12.80 6.17
CA SER A 26 17.16 13.88 7.03
C SER A 26 16.25 13.35 8.16
N ALA A 27 16.15 14.14 9.23
CA ALA A 27 15.26 13.83 10.33
C ALA A 27 13.80 13.96 9.87
N ARG A 28 12.99 12.96 10.22
CA ARG A 28 11.54 13.02 10.01
C ARG A 28 10.92 14.06 10.94
N ASP A 29 9.99 14.85 10.41
CA ASP A 29 9.11 15.68 11.23
C ASP A 29 8.35 14.83 12.26
N PRO A 30 8.47 15.11 13.58
CA PRO A 30 7.80 14.35 14.64
C PRO A 30 6.27 14.33 14.53
N GLY A 31 5.66 15.32 13.88
CA GLY A 31 4.21 15.38 13.66
C GLY A 31 3.71 14.52 12.49
N SER A 32 4.59 14.17 11.56
CA SER A 32 4.24 13.43 10.36
C SER A 32 3.86 11.98 10.69
N LYS A 33 2.79 11.45 10.10
CA LYS A 33 2.36 10.05 10.21
C LYS A 33 2.45 9.37 8.85
N TYR A 34 3.05 8.18 8.81
CA TYR A 34 3.17 7.36 7.59
C TYR A 34 2.56 5.99 7.81
N PHE A 35 2.02 5.42 6.75
CA PHE A 35 1.69 4.01 6.65
C PHE A 35 2.19 3.51 5.28
N VAL A 36 2.59 2.25 5.22
CA VAL A 36 3.21 1.67 4.03
C VAL A 36 2.22 0.78 3.30
N LEU A 37 2.10 0.97 1.99
CA LEU A 37 1.31 0.14 1.10
C LEU A 37 2.23 -0.74 0.27
N ARG A 38 2.01 -2.06 0.28
CA ARG A 38 2.73 -3.01 -0.57
C ARG A 38 2.00 -3.22 -1.88
N TYR A 39 2.65 -2.92 -3.02
CA TYR A 39 2.00 -2.93 -4.33
C TYR A 39 2.68 -3.81 -5.39
N ASP A 40 3.76 -4.51 -5.04
CA ASP A 40 4.41 -5.50 -5.92
C ASP A 40 3.55 -6.75 -6.14
N GLY A 41 3.88 -7.52 -7.18
CA GLY A 41 3.19 -8.77 -7.52
C GLY A 41 3.61 -9.99 -6.70
N GLY A 42 4.59 -9.88 -5.81
CA GLY A 42 5.24 -11.02 -5.13
C GLY A 42 4.62 -11.43 -3.79
N GLY A 43 3.51 -10.82 -3.38
CA GLY A 43 2.87 -11.12 -2.09
C GLY A 43 1.91 -12.30 -2.15
N ARG A 44 1.85 -13.07 -1.05
CA ARG A 44 0.90 -14.19 -0.87
C ARG A 44 -0.55 -13.72 -0.66
N ASP A 45 -0.73 -12.50 -0.17
CA ASP A 45 -2.06 -11.90 0.05
C ASP A 45 -2.45 -11.01 -1.13
N LYS A 46 -3.09 -11.65 -2.12
CA LYS A 46 -3.52 -10.98 -3.35
C LYS A 46 -4.59 -9.90 -3.09
N LYS A 47 -5.45 -10.08 -2.08
CA LYS A 47 -6.50 -9.10 -1.76
C LYS A 47 -5.90 -7.84 -1.17
N HIS A 48 -4.96 -8.00 -0.24
CA HIS A 48 -4.22 -6.88 0.33
C HIS A 48 -3.46 -6.09 -0.76
N ILE A 49 -2.73 -6.78 -1.65
CA ILE A 49 -2.02 -6.13 -2.77
C ILE A 49 -2.99 -5.35 -3.66
N ALA A 50 -4.12 -5.95 -4.04
CA ALA A 50 -5.10 -5.26 -4.87
C ALA A 50 -5.66 -3.98 -4.21
N ALA A 51 -5.94 -4.02 -2.91
CA ALA A 51 -6.38 -2.85 -2.15
C ALA A 51 -5.29 -1.76 -2.11
N CYS A 52 -4.04 -2.13 -1.87
CA CYS A 52 -2.90 -1.21 -1.91
C CYS A 52 -2.73 -0.54 -3.28
N ARG A 53 -2.84 -1.31 -4.38
CA ARG A 53 -2.75 -0.77 -5.74
C ARG A 53 -3.89 0.20 -6.05
N LEU A 54 -5.11 -0.07 -5.57
CA LEU A 54 -6.23 0.84 -5.71
C LEU A 54 -5.98 2.16 -4.95
N ALA A 55 -5.51 2.09 -3.70
CA ALA A 55 -5.21 3.28 -2.91
C ALA A 55 -4.15 4.18 -3.61
N ILE A 56 -3.12 3.58 -4.20
CA ILE A 56 -2.09 4.31 -4.96
C ILE A 56 -2.70 5.05 -6.15
N ARG A 57 -3.64 4.43 -6.88
CA ARG A 57 -4.30 5.06 -8.03
C ARG A 57 -5.18 6.23 -7.65
N VAL A 58 -5.96 6.06 -6.58
CA VAL A 58 -6.79 7.16 -6.05
C VAL A 58 -5.89 8.33 -5.65
N TYR A 59 -4.78 8.07 -4.95
CA TYR A 59 -3.81 9.09 -4.62
C TYR A 59 -3.22 9.76 -5.86
N ALA A 60 -2.76 8.99 -6.85
CA ALA A 60 -2.20 9.51 -8.10
C ALA A 60 -3.19 10.41 -8.84
N ALA A 61 -4.47 10.02 -8.92
CA ALA A 61 -5.52 10.82 -9.55
C ALA A 61 -5.73 12.17 -8.84
N VAL A 62 -5.76 12.18 -7.51
CA VAL A 62 -5.99 13.40 -6.71
C VAL A 62 -4.77 14.32 -6.74
N ILE A 63 -3.56 13.78 -6.61
CA ILE A 63 -2.35 14.59 -6.51
C ILE A 63 -1.85 15.11 -7.87
N ARG A 64 -2.35 14.58 -8.98
CA ARG A 64 -1.84 14.84 -10.34
C ARG A 64 -1.73 16.33 -10.68
N ALA A 65 -2.69 17.15 -10.25
CA ALA A 65 -2.66 18.58 -10.51
C ALA A 65 -1.51 19.30 -9.78
N HIS A 66 -1.03 18.75 -8.67
CA HIS A 66 0.04 19.32 -7.85
C HIS A 66 1.40 18.69 -8.16
N LEU A 67 1.46 17.36 -8.32
CA LEU A 67 2.68 16.59 -8.58
C LEU A 67 2.46 15.66 -9.78
N PRO A 68 2.39 16.20 -11.02
CA PRO A 68 2.04 15.40 -12.20
C PRO A 68 3.05 14.27 -12.46
N LYS A 69 4.35 14.54 -12.25
CA LYS A 69 5.39 13.55 -12.49
C LYS A 69 5.29 12.36 -11.53
N LEU A 70 5.02 12.63 -10.25
CA LEU A 70 4.80 11.58 -9.25
C LEU A 70 3.59 10.72 -9.62
N ALA A 71 2.48 11.36 -10.04
CA ALA A 71 1.29 10.63 -10.45
C ALA A 71 1.56 9.70 -11.65
N GLU A 72 2.28 10.18 -12.67
CA GLU A 72 2.69 9.35 -13.81
C GLU A 72 3.55 8.14 -13.40
N ASP A 73 4.53 8.38 -12.52
CA ASP A 73 5.44 7.31 -12.08
C ASP A 73 4.69 6.27 -11.24
N LEU A 74 3.77 6.70 -10.38
CA LEU A 74 2.88 5.79 -9.66
C LEU A 74 2.03 4.96 -10.63
N ASP A 75 1.39 5.59 -11.61
CA ASP A 75 0.56 4.87 -12.60
C ASP A 75 1.34 3.84 -13.41
N LYS A 76 2.60 4.14 -13.76
CA LYS A 76 3.51 3.17 -14.41
C LYS A 76 3.81 1.98 -13.49
N GLN A 77 4.04 2.22 -12.20
CA GLN A 77 4.39 1.18 -11.22
C GLN A 77 3.22 0.23 -10.93
N VAL A 78 2.01 0.76 -10.73
CA VAL A 78 0.82 -0.06 -10.49
C VAL A 78 0.13 -0.53 -11.76
N GLY A 79 0.59 -0.09 -12.93
CA GLY A 79 0.05 -0.46 -14.23
C GLY A 79 -1.42 -0.06 -14.42
N THR A 80 -1.96 -0.39 -15.58
CA THR A 80 -3.38 -0.17 -15.90
C THR A 80 -4.26 -1.28 -15.30
N LEU A 81 -4.79 -1.14 -14.07
CA LEU A 81 -5.97 -1.93 -13.66
C LEU A 81 -7.12 -1.52 -14.58
N SER A 82 -7.67 -2.49 -15.31
CA SER A 82 -8.91 -2.28 -16.03
C SER A 82 -10.06 -2.18 -15.02
N TRP A 83 -11.15 -1.50 -15.38
CA TRP A 83 -12.37 -1.49 -14.57
C TRP A 83 -12.89 -2.90 -14.27
N ARG A 84 -12.58 -3.90 -15.12
CA ARG A 84 -12.93 -5.31 -14.88
C ARG A 84 -12.14 -5.92 -13.72
N ASP A 85 -10.91 -5.49 -13.50
CA ASP A 85 -10.07 -5.99 -12.40
C ASP A 85 -10.50 -5.38 -11.07
N LEU A 86 -10.94 -4.12 -11.07
CA LEU A 86 -11.56 -3.48 -9.91
C LEU A 86 -12.86 -4.15 -9.52
N ASP A 87 -13.70 -4.47 -10.51
CA ASP A 87 -14.97 -5.14 -10.28
C ASP A 87 -14.79 -6.56 -9.72
N LYS A 88 -13.74 -7.29 -10.16
CA LYS A 88 -13.34 -8.56 -9.56
C LYS A 88 -12.89 -8.42 -8.10
N VAL A 89 -12.11 -7.39 -7.78
CA VAL A 89 -11.64 -7.14 -6.40
C VAL A 89 -12.81 -6.81 -5.49
N LEU A 90 -13.74 -5.94 -5.92
CA LEU A 90 -14.93 -5.55 -5.18
C LEU A 90 -15.92 -6.71 -4.98
N LYS A 91 -16.06 -7.60 -5.98
CA LYS A 91 -16.86 -8.82 -5.85
C LYS A 91 -16.21 -9.82 -4.89
N ALA A 92 -14.89 -10.00 -4.96
CA ALA A 92 -14.15 -10.91 -4.08
C ALA A 92 -14.11 -10.46 -2.61
N THR A 93 -14.33 -9.18 -2.31
CA THR A 93 -14.48 -8.67 -0.94
C THR A 93 -15.92 -8.78 -0.42
N LYS A 94 -16.94 -8.72 -1.29
CA LYS A 94 -18.34 -8.97 -0.91
C LYS A 94 -18.65 -10.45 -0.63
N ALA A 95 -17.97 -11.39 -1.26
CA ALA A 95 -18.19 -12.84 -1.10
C ALA A 95 -17.65 -13.45 0.23
N LEU A 96 -17.18 -12.61 1.16
CA LEU A 96 -16.69 -13.00 2.49
C LEU A 96 -17.52 -12.40 3.63
N ARG A 97 -18.69 -11.83 3.32
CA ARG A 97 -19.70 -11.45 4.32
C ARG A 97 -20.67 -12.58 4.55
#